data_AF-A0NKE2-F1
#
_entry.id   AF-A0NKE2-F1
#
_cell.length_a   1.000
_cell.length_b   1.000
_cell.length_c   1.000
_cell.angle_alpha   90.00
_cell.angle_beta   90.00
_cell.angle_gamma   90.00
#
_symmetry.space_group_name_H-M   'P 1'
#
loop_
_entity.id
_entity.type
_entity.pdbx_description
1 polymer ?
#
loop_
_entity_poly.entity_id
_entity_poly.type
_entity_poly.pdbx_seq_one_letter_code
_entity_poly.pdbx_strand_id
1 'polypeptide(L)'
;MVETFNTNKHFATFLKNLKVSSDVAENIMNRTHTITHIINKQYWKSESDKNHSLLVGSYGCGSAIVVSDIDLLVELPQDQKEKFDAHQNNGESALLQDVKSKLLEHYPDSDIKADGQIVSISFSDHIRFEILPAFKENSSDAYSFPNTHNSGSWDRTDPEAEARILTVANKKYSLLVKKMAKMMRAWNSENNVGLHGITIDSLIYTFFNNQSICFEGFDILSKDLFDWLENYLLTQSSVVALDDSYNIEIKDPESVRSKAHTAKKRCDCAIGSKDDQAAAESIWQQIFGDRFPIFASAEESSDKENNFDITPSVRSKRVDIGSAADTEEFPDEKWHINIRHWIVIDAEVETNGFRKGSILDFIKKYSRIPIKPRSKIFFSIHPSSTMGIVLDIEWFWKIRNVGATAIRKNCIRGQIKKYGTKHTEPIEFEGPHYVEVYGVSHGVVIAFGRAEVPLGTERIV
;
A
#
# COMPACT_ATOMS: atom_id res chain seq x y z
N MET A 1 -30.65 14.61 -2.22
CA MET A 1 -30.93 13.32 -1.51
C MET A 1 -29.74 13.06 -0.62
N VAL A 2 -29.92 12.60 0.62
CA VAL A 2 -28.77 12.16 1.42
C VAL A 2 -28.21 10.93 0.72
N GLU A 3 -26.93 10.95 0.36
CA GLU A 3 -26.32 9.79 -0.30
C GLU A 3 -26.15 8.65 0.68
N THR A 4 -26.75 7.52 0.33
CA THR A 4 -26.64 6.28 1.10
C THR A 4 -25.40 5.51 0.67
N PHE A 5 -24.63 5.03 1.65
CA PHE A 5 -23.48 4.17 1.44
C PHE A 5 -23.86 2.88 0.69
N ASN A 6 -23.29 2.68 -0.50
CA ASN A 6 -23.48 1.45 -1.25
C ASN A 6 -22.36 0.44 -0.94
N THR A 7 -22.61 -0.49 -0.01
CA THR A 7 -21.64 -1.53 0.39
C THR A 7 -20.98 -2.21 -0.81
N ASN A 8 -21.75 -2.71 -1.77
CA ASN A 8 -21.21 -3.49 -2.89
C ASN A 8 -20.27 -2.65 -3.77
N LYS A 9 -20.65 -1.40 -4.10
CA LYS A 9 -19.84 -0.49 -4.91
C LYS A 9 -18.52 -0.15 -4.22
N HIS A 10 -18.57 0.21 -2.93
CA HIS A 10 -17.39 0.64 -2.18
C HIS A 10 -16.41 -0.51 -2.00
N PHE A 11 -16.88 -1.68 -1.54
CA PHE A 11 -16.01 -2.83 -1.33
C PHE A 11 -15.47 -3.42 -2.64
N ALA A 12 -16.23 -3.38 -3.74
CA ALA A 12 -15.71 -3.77 -5.05
C ALA A 12 -14.57 -2.86 -5.52
N THR A 13 -14.74 -1.54 -5.32
CA THR A 13 -13.70 -0.54 -5.66
C THR A 13 -12.49 -0.67 -4.74
N PHE A 14 -12.70 -0.86 -3.44
CA PHE A 14 -11.64 -1.13 -2.48
C PHE A 14 -10.81 -2.36 -2.90
N LEU A 15 -11.45 -3.48 -3.22
CA LEU A 15 -10.77 -4.68 -3.70
C LEU A 15 -10.02 -4.47 -5.02
N LYS A 16 -10.45 -3.52 -5.86
CA LYS A 16 -9.70 -3.09 -7.06
C LYS A 16 -8.47 -2.28 -6.67
N ASN A 17 -8.60 -1.34 -5.75
CA ASN A 17 -7.50 -0.49 -5.24
C ASN A 17 -6.43 -1.30 -4.48
N LEU A 18 -6.81 -2.45 -3.92
CA LEU A 18 -5.88 -3.39 -3.31
C LEU A 18 -5.08 -4.21 -4.34
N LYS A 19 -5.38 -4.17 -5.64
CA LYS A 19 -4.60 -4.93 -6.62
C LYS A 19 -3.26 -4.26 -6.87
N VAL A 20 -2.23 -5.08 -7.07
CA VAL A 20 -0.98 -4.63 -7.69
C VAL A 20 -1.32 -4.08 -9.08
N SER A 21 -0.82 -2.88 -9.41
CA SER A 21 -1.07 -2.25 -10.71
C SER A 21 -0.47 -3.08 -11.84
N SER A 22 -0.98 -2.90 -13.06
CA SER A 22 -0.47 -3.57 -14.26
C SER A 22 1.03 -3.37 -14.43
N ASP A 23 1.49 -2.13 -14.26
CA ASP A 23 2.86 -1.74 -14.55
C ASP A 23 3.82 -2.36 -13.51
N VAL A 24 3.40 -2.41 -12.24
CA VAL A 24 4.18 -3.09 -11.19
C VAL A 24 4.20 -4.59 -11.44
N ALA A 25 3.06 -5.20 -11.80
CA ALA A 25 3.00 -6.62 -12.13
C ALA A 25 3.87 -6.99 -13.33
N GLU A 26 3.90 -6.16 -14.37
CA GLU A 26 4.77 -6.32 -15.54
C GLU A 26 6.25 -6.22 -15.16
N ASN A 27 6.63 -5.23 -14.35
CA ASN A 27 8.00 -5.10 -13.84
C ASN A 27 8.44 -6.33 -13.02
N ILE A 28 7.56 -6.85 -12.17
CA ILE A 28 7.82 -8.08 -11.40
C ILE A 28 8.05 -9.24 -12.36
N MET A 29 7.16 -9.45 -13.32
CA MET A 29 7.30 -10.54 -14.29
C MET A 29 8.59 -10.43 -15.10
N ASN A 30 8.93 -9.24 -15.61
CA ASN A 30 10.16 -9.04 -16.38
C ASN A 30 11.42 -9.36 -15.54
N ARG A 31 11.42 -9.01 -14.25
CA ARG A 31 12.52 -9.33 -13.32
C ARG A 31 12.55 -10.81 -12.99
N THR A 32 11.41 -11.45 -12.74
CA THR A 32 11.30 -12.90 -12.59
C THR A 32 11.95 -13.60 -13.77
N HIS A 33 11.54 -13.25 -14.99
CA HIS A 33 12.08 -13.85 -16.22
C HIS A 33 13.59 -13.66 -16.34
N THR A 34 14.08 -12.46 -16.01
CA THR A 34 15.52 -12.16 -16.07
C THR A 34 16.30 -12.98 -15.05
N ILE A 35 15.85 -13.03 -13.79
CA ILE A 35 16.48 -13.84 -12.73
C ILE A 35 16.46 -15.33 -13.12
N THR A 36 15.31 -15.83 -13.58
CA THR A 36 15.15 -17.21 -14.04
C THR A 36 16.10 -17.55 -15.18
N HIS A 37 16.23 -16.65 -16.16
CA HIS A 37 17.18 -16.82 -17.25
C HIS A 37 18.63 -16.89 -16.76
N ILE A 38 19.04 -16.03 -15.83
CA ILE A 38 20.38 -16.05 -15.24
C ILE A 38 20.65 -17.41 -14.58
N ILE A 39 19.73 -17.87 -13.73
CA ILE A 39 19.87 -19.16 -13.04
C ILE A 39 19.93 -20.32 -14.06
N ASN A 40 19.03 -20.34 -15.03
CA ASN A 40 18.99 -21.40 -16.03
C ASN A 40 20.26 -21.46 -16.88
N LYS A 41 20.81 -20.31 -17.25
CA LYS A 41 22.05 -20.26 -18.01
C LYS A 41 23.23 -20.81 -17.22
N GLN A 42 23.32 -20.45 -15.94
CA GLN A 42 24.46 -20.79 -15.08
C GLN A 42 24.43 -22.25 -14.62
N TYR A 43 23.26 -22.76 -14.22
CA TYR A 43 23.15 -24.07 -13.58
C TYR A 43 22.55 -25.14 -14.50
N TRP A 44 21.62 -24.77 -15.38
CA TRP A 44 20.94 -25.72 -16.29
C TRP A 44 21.49 -25.73 -17.72
N LYS A 45 22.41 -24.81 -18.06
CA LYS A 45 22.89 -24.57 -19.44
C LYS A 45 21.74 -24.36 -20.42
N SER A 46 20.71 -23.63 -19.97
CA SER A 46 19.47 -23.37 -20.70
C SER A 46 19.23 -21.87 -20.83
N GLU A 47 18.75 -21.43 -21.99
CA GLU A 47 18.39 -20.03 -22.25
C GLU A 47 16.94 -19.72 -21.82
N SER A 48 16.20 -20.68 -21.25
CA SER A 48 14.81 -20.48 -20.82
C SER A 48 14.71 -19.42 -19.73
N ASP A 49 13.75 -18.52 -19.86
CA ASP A 49 13.39 -17.48 -18.89
C ASP A 49 12.16 -17.84 -18.04
N LYS A 50 11.64 -19.06 -18.17
CA LYS A 50 10.38 -19.51 -17.55
C LYS A 50 10.50 -20.79 -16.73
N ASN A 51 11.36 -21.71 -17.13
CA ASN A 51 11.50 -23.00 -16.46
C ASN A 51 12.30 -22.86 -15.15
N HIS A 52 12.13 -23.81 -14.23
CA HIS A 52 12.92 -23.92 -12.98
C HIS A 52 12.81 -22.70 -12.05
N SER A 53 11.67 -22.01 -12.09
CA SER A 53 11.37 -20.94 -11.13
C SER A 53 9.88 -20.90 -10.82
N LEU A 54 9.54 -20.52 -9.60
CA LEU A 54 8.17 -20.41 -9.12
C LEU A 54 8.04 -19.16 -8.25
N LEU A 55 7.10 -18.28 -8.59
CA LEU A 55 6.68 -17.21 -7.69
C LEU A 55 5.89 -17.84 -6.53
N VAL A 56 6.35 -17.62 -5.31
CA VAL A 56 5.78 -18.21 -4.09
C VAL A 56 5.31 -17.11 -3.14
N GLY A 57 5.00 -17.48 -1.89
CA GLY A 57 4.54 -16.56 -0.87
C GLY A 57 3.25 -15.82 -1.24
N SER A 58 3.06 -14.63 -0.69
CA SER A 58 1.78 -13.91 -0.83
C SER A 58 1.47 -13.49 -2.28
N TYR A 59 2.50 -13.22 -3.09
CA TYR A 59 2.33 -12.91 -4.50
C TYR A 59 1.94 -14.16 -5.30
N GLY A 60 2.70 -15.27 -5.14
CA GLY A 60 2.40 -16.56 -5.78
C GLY A 60 1.04 -17.12 -5.40
N CYS A 61 0.63 -16.97 -4.13
CA CYS A 61 -0.69 -17.38 -3.65
C CYS A 61 -1.83 -16.44 -4.10
N GLY A 62 -1.50 -15.25 -4.61
CA GLY A 62 -2.48 -14.25 -5.06
C GLY A 62 -3.20 -13.51 -3.94
N SER A 63 -2.64 -13.48 -2.73
CA SER A 63 -3.15 -12.78 -1.54
C SER A 63 -2.49 -11.41 -1.32
N ALA A 64 -1.44 -11.05 -2.06
CA ALA A 64 -0.76 -9.75 -1.95
C ALA A 64 -1.66 -8.54 -2.31
N ILE A 65 -1.42 -7.41 -1.62
CA ILE A 65 -2.10 -6.10 -1.86
C ILE A 65 -1.15 -4.94 -2.21
N VAL A 66 0.09 -5.04 -1.73
CA VAL A 66 1.25 -4.20 -1.99
C VAL A 66 2.44 -5.16 -1.95
N VAL A 67 3.39 -4.98 -2.83
CA VAL A 67 4.56 -5.86 -2.94
C VAL A 67 5.80 -5.03 -2.67
N SER A 68 6.34 -5.15 -1.46
CA SER A 68 7.73 -4.78 -1.19
C SER A 68 8.64 -5.95 -1.50
N ASP A 69 8.20 -7.17 -1.18
CA ASP A 69 9.01 -8.37 -1.23
C ASP A 69 8.34 -9.41 -2.13
N ILE A 70 9.08 -9.91 -3.11
CA ILE A 70 8.66 -10.93 -4.06
C ILE A 70 9.45 -12.21 -3.78
N ASP A 71 8.76 -13.22 -3.29
CA ASP A 71 9.36 -14.53 -3.03
C ASP A 71 9.45 -15.32 -4.33
N LEU A 72 10.67 -15.68 -4.74
CA LEU A 72 10.95 -16.43 -5.96
C LEU A 72 11.76 -17.67 -5.61
N LEU A 73 11.12 -18.84 -5.67
CA LEU A 73 11.84 -20.11 -5.62
C LEU A 73 12.53 -20.33 -6.97
N VAL A 74 13.82 -20.66 -6.96
CA VAL A 74 14.56 -21.08 -8.16
C VAL A 74 15.09 -22.49 -7.96
N GLU A 75 14.70 -23.38 -8.86
CA GLU A 75 15.08 -24.78 -8.83
C GLU A 75 16.48 -24.94 -9.43
N LEU A 76 17.38 -25.55 -8.66
CA LEU A 76 18.74 -25.87 -9.09
C LEU A 76 18.87 -27.37 -9.37
N PRO A 77 19.77 -27.79 -10.27
CA PRO A 77 19.96 -29.21 -10.55
C PRO A 77 20.58 -29.95 -9.36
N GLN A 78 20.24 -31.23 -9.23
CA GLN A 78 20.59 -32.07 -8.08
C GLN A 78 22.11 -32.21 -7.86
N ASP A 79 22.90 -32.14 -8.94
CA ASP A 79 24.37 -32.19 -8.86
C ASP A 79 24.97 -30.99 -8.10
N GLN A 80 24.29 -29.83 -8.12
CA GLN A 80 24.68 -28.69 -7.30
C GLN A 80 24.43 -28.97 -5.82
N LYS A 81 23.34 -29.66 -5.47
CA LYS A 81 23.10 -30.09 -4.09
C LYS A 81 24.23 -30.99 -3.60
N GLU A 82 24.59 -32.00 -4.38
CA GLU A 82 25.69 -32.92 -4.07
C GLU A 82 27.03 -32.20 -3.90
N LYS A 83 27.32 -31.21 -4.77
CA LYS A 83 28.51 -30.37 -4.70
C LYS A 83 28.57 -29.56 -3.39
N PHE A 84 27.47 -28.93 -2.99
CA PHE A 84 27.44 -28.10 -1.78
C PHE A 84 27.32 -28.95 -0.50
N ASP A 85 26.65 -30.10 -0.55
CA ASP A 85 26.63 -31.12 0.52
C ASP A 85 28.04 -31.65 0.83
N ALA A 86 28.91 -31.77 -0.18
CA ALA A 86 30.27 -32.25 0.00
C ALA A 86 31.22 -31.24 0.68
N HIS A 87 30.77 -30.01 0.98
CA HIS A 87 31.57 -29.05 1.72
C HIS A 87 31.74 -29.50 3.18
N GLN A 88 32.95 -29.40 3.71
CA GLN A 88 33.22 -29.81 5.10
C GLN A 88 32.46 -28.96 6.13
N ASN A 89 32.19 -27.68 5.83
CA ASN A 89 31.39 -26.76 6.64
C ASN A 89 30.73 -25.71 5.73
N ASN A 90 29.57 -25.19 6.13
CA ASN A 90 28.90 -24.02 5.52
C ASN A 90 28.54 -24.18 4.03
N GLY A 91 28.16 -25.38 3.58
CA GLY A 91 27.77 -25.64 2.18
C GLY A 91 26.58 -24.79 1.73
N GLU A 92 25.60 -24.59 2.62
CA GLU A 92 24.43 -23.75 2.44
C GLU A 92 24.81 -22.28 2.22
N SER A 93 25.73 -21.77 3.05
CA SER A 93 26.25 -20.41 2.89
C SER A 93 27.03 -20.27 1.59
N ALA A 94 27.84 -21.27 1.24
CA ALA A 94 28.60 -21.29 -0.01
C ALA A 94 27.66 -21.27 -1.23
N LEU A 95 26.55 -22.02 -1.21
CA LEU A 95 25.53 -21.97 -2.24
C LEU A 95 24.92 -20.57 -2.37
N LEU A 96 24.50 -19.96 -1.26
CA LEU A 96 23.90 -18.62 -1.31
C LEU A 96 24.89 -17.56 -1.84
N GLN A 97 26.18 -17.66 -1.49
CA GLN A 97 27.21 -16.77 -2.04
C GLN A 97 27.47 -17.02 -3.53
N ASP A 98 27.43 -18.28 -3.98
CA ASP A 98 27.57 -18.64 -5.40
C ASP A 98 26.41 -18.03 -6.22
N VAL A 99 25.17 -18.24 -5.79
CA VAL A 99 23.98 -17.64 -6.44
C VAL A 99 24.06 -16.11 -6.45
N LYS A 100 24.42 -15.49 -5.32
CA LYS A 100 24.65 -14.04 -5.24
C LYS A 100 25.68 -13.57 -6.27
N SER A 101 26.80 -14.27 -6.42
CA SER A 101 27.84 -13.90 -7.39
C SER A 101 27.31 -13.91 -8.83
N LYS A 102 26.45 -14.88 -9.18
CA LYS A 102 25.83 -14.99 -10.50
C LYS A 102 24.84 -13.88 -10.80
N LEU A 103 24.10 -13.45 -9.80
CA LEU A 103 23.20 -12.30 -9.95
C LEU A 103 24.00 -11.00 -10.09
N LEU A 104 25.10 -10.83 -9.34
CA LEU A 104 25.97 -9.64 -9.43
C LEU A 104 26.63 -9.47 -10.80
N GLU A 105 26.90 -10.56 -11.53
CA GLU A 105 27.42 -10.49 -12.91
C GLU A 105 26.46 -9.72 -13.86
N HIS A 106 25.15 -9.76 -13.57
CA HIS A 106 24.10 -9.11 -14.37
C HIS A 106 23.50 -7.85 -13.72
N TYR A 107 23.55 -7.76 -12.39
CA TYR A 107 23.03 -6.66 -11.59
C TYR A 107 24.15 -6.02 -10.75
N PRO A 108 25.19 -5.44 -11.36
CA PRO A 108 26.36 -4.95 -10.64
C PRO A 108 26.05 -3.78 -9.70
N ASP A 109 25.01 -2.99 -10.02
CA ASP A 109 24.62 -1.79 -9.25
C ASP A 109 23.50 -2.07 -8.23
N SER A 110 22.99 -3.30 -8.15
CA SER A 110 21.92 -3.66 -7.21
C SER A 110 22.46 -4.07 -5.84
N ASP A 111 21.72 -3.75 -4.78
CA ASP A 111 22.02 -4.25 -3.44
C ASP A 111 21.59 -5.72 -3.34
N ILE A 112 22.58 -6.63 -3.36
CA ILE A 112 22.38 -8.08 -3.28
C ILE A 112 22.99 -8.64 -1.99
N LYS A 113 22.16 -9.31 -1.18
CA LYS A 113 22.56 -9.92 0.10
C LYS A 113 22.18 -11.40 0.12
N ALA A 114 23.13 -12.24 0.49
CA ALA A 114 22.92 -13.67 0.73
C ALA A 114 22.92 -13.87 2.25
N ASP A 115 21.76 -14.19 2.82
CA ASP A 115 21.58 -14.29 4.27
C ASP A 115 20.42 -15.22 4.63
N GLY A 116 20.57 -15.92 5.75
CA GLY A 116 19.60 -16.87 6.29
C GLY A 116 19.29 -18.02 5.33
N GLN A 117 18.27 -17.84 4.50
CA GLN A 117 17.75 -18.88 3.61
C GLN A 117 17.73 -18.44 2.13
N ILE A 118 17.93 -17.15 1.87
CA ILE A 118 17.64 -16.53 0.57
C ILE A 118 18.79 -15.65 0.09
N VAL A 119 18.74 -15.35 -1.20
CA VAL A 119 19.48 -14.23 -1.80
C VAL A 119 18.49 -13.12 -2.09
N SER A 120 18.59 -12.01 -1.39
CA SER A 120 17.78 -10.82 -1.64
C SER A 120 18.44 -9.90 -2.66
N ILE A 121 17.66 -9.34 -3.57
CA ILE A 121 18.06 -8.28 -4.50
C ILE A 121 17.06 -7.13 -4.41
N SER A 122 17.55 -5.92 -4.15
CA SER A 122 16.72 -4.71 -4.08
C SER A 122 16.86 -3.87 -5.35
N PHE A 123 15.73 -3.50 -5.95
CA PHE A 123 15.69 -2.63 -7.12
C PHE A 123 15.40 -1.17 -6.75
N SER A 124 15.71 -0.25 -7.66
CA SER A 124 15.57 1.20 -7.45
C SER A 124 14.12 1.68 -7.26
N ASP A 125 13.14 0.87 -7.64
CA ASP A 125 11.71 1.11 -7.41
C ASP A 125 11.21 0.53 -6.08
N HIS A 126 12.12 0.06 -5.22
CA HIS A 126 11.86 -0.48 -3.88
C HIS A 126 11.15 -1.84 -3.85
N ILE A 127 11.03 -2.50 -5.00
CA ILE A 127 10.69 -3.92 -5.04
C ILE A 127 11.96 -4.71 -4.72
N ARG A 128 11.89 -5.56 -3.71
CA ARG A 128 12.89 -6.55 -3.34
C ARG A 128 12.43 -7.91 -3.85
N PHE A 129 13.35 -8.70 -4.38
CA PHE A 129 13.13 -10.12 -4.61
C PHE A 129 13.87 -10.89 -3.54
N GLU A 130 13.21 -11.88 -2.94
CA GLU A 130 13.79 -12.89 -2.06
C GLU A 130 13.88 -14.20 -2.83
N ILE A 131 15.09 -14.48 -3.34
CA ILE A 131 15.34 -15.62 -4.19
C ILE A 131 15.72 -16.79 -3.30
N LEU A 132 14.93 -17.86 -3.34
CA LEU A 132 15.13 -19.09 -2.58
C LEU A 132 15.68 -20.18 -3.51
N PRO A 133 17.01 -20.46 -3.50
CA PRO A 133 17.55 -21.58 -4.24
C PRO A 133 17.07 -22.88 -3.62
N ALA A 134 16.55 -23.79 -4.43
CA ALA A 134 15.94 -25.01 -3.92
C ALA A 134 16.18 -26.20 -4.86
N PHE A 135 16.07 -27.40 -4.31
CA PHE A 135 16.26 -28.67 -5.02
C PHE A 135 14.99 -29.51 -4.92
N LYS A 136 14.43 -29.90 -6.06
CA LYS A 136 13.21 -30.71 -6.11
C LYS A 136 13.46 -32.08 -5.48
N GLU A 137 12.57 -32.53 -4.60
CA GLU A 137 12.63 -33.89 -4.05
C GLU A 137 12.11 -34.92 -5.07
N ASN A 138 12.77 -36.07 -5.19
CA ASN A 138 12.41 -37.09 -6.19
C ASN A 138 11.01 -37.71 -6.02
N SER A 139 10.46 -37.71 -4.79
CA SER A 139 9.23 -38.43 -4.43
C SER A 139 8.09 -37.53 -3.98
N SER A 140 8.22 -36.22 -4.10
CA SER A 140 7.17 -35.29 -3.69
C SER A 140 7.24 -33.98 -4.48
N ASP A 141 6.21 -33.13 -4.33
CA ASP A 141 6.24 -31.78 -4.90
C ASP A 141 7.09 -30.80 -4.08
N ALA A 142 7.63 -31.24 -2.94
CA ALA A 142 8.44 -30.42 -2.07
C ALA A 142 9.86 -30.18 -2.61
N TYR A 143 10.49 -29.20 -1.99
CA TYR A 143 11.84 -28.78 -2.26
C TYR A 143 12.66 -28.79 -0.96
N SER A 144 13.94 -29.10 -1.09
CA SER A 144 14.93 -28.81 -0.06
C SER A 144 15.65 -27.50 -0.36
N PHE A 145 15.94 -26.68 0.65
CA PHE A 145 16.52 -25.34 0.49
C PHE A 145 17.56 -25.06 1.60
N PRO A 146 18.54 -24.17 1.35
CA PRO A 146 19.59 -23.90 2.32
C PRO A 146 19.07 -23.07 3.50
N ASN A 147 19.52 -23.38 4.70
CA ASN A 147 19.37 -22.56 5.88
C ASN A 147 20.73 -22.40 6.57
N THR A 148 21.26 -21.19 6.64
CA THR A 148 22.59 -20.92 7.19
C THR A 148 22.62 -20.74 8.71
N HIS A 149 21.46 -20.77 9.38
CA HIS A 149 21.39 -20.67 10.83
C HIS A 149 21.90 -21.95 11.50
N ASN A 150 22.34 -21.85 12.76
CA ASN A 150 22.70 -23.00 13.61
C ASN A 150 23.70 -24.01 12.99
N SER A 151 24.67 -23.50 12.22
CA SER A 151 25.72 -24.28 11.52
C SER A 151 25.33 -24.91 10.18
N GLY A 152 24.15 -24.58 9.63
CA GLY A 152 23.74 -25.05 8.30
C GLY A 152 22.75 -26.23 8.37
N SER A 153 21.69 -26.16 7.57
CA SER A 153 20.80 -27.28 7.28
C SER A 153 20.14 -27.15 5.91
N TRP A 154 19.69 -28.28 5.37
CA TRP A 154 18.75 -28.32 4.25
C TRP A 154 17.34 -28.50 4.77
N ASP A 155 16.61 -27.41 4.84
CA ASP A 155 15.22 -27.41 5.29
C ASP A 155 14.29 -27.78 4.14
N ARG A 156 13.02 -28.07 4.45
CA ARG A 156 12.03 -28.57 3.48
C ARG A 156 10.84 -27.63 3.36
N THR A 157 10.35 -27.42 2.14
CA THR A 157 9.15 -26.60 1.86
C THR A 157 8.33 -27.18 0.71
N ASP A 158 7.00 -27.01 0.72
CA ASP A 158 6.10 -27.32 -0.40
C ASP A 158 5.21 -26.10 -0.69
N PRO A 159 5.76 -25.06 -1.34
CA PRO A 159 5.03 -23.81 -1.56
C PRO A 159 3.82 -23.99 -2.48
N GLU A 160 3.83 -25.01 -3.35
CA GLU A 160 2.68 -25.31 -4.19
C GLU A 160 1.52 -25.92 -3.39
N ALA A 161 1.80 -26.70 -2.33
CA ALA A 161 0.74 -27.20 -1.45
C ALA A 161 -0.06 -26.07 -0.82
N GLU A 162 0.61 -25.05 -0.26
CA GLU A 162 -0.06 -23.89 0.33
C GLU A 162 -0.92 -23.14 -0.73
N ALA A 163 -0.36 -22.90 -1.91
CA ALA A 163 -1.06 -22.24 -3.01
C ALA A 163 -2.27 -23.05 -3.49
N ARG A 164 -2.16 -24.39 -3.55
CA ARG A 164 -3.25 -25.30 -3.90
C ARG A 164 -4.36 -25.26 -2.85
N ILE A 165 -4.03 -25.36 -1.56
CA ILE A 165 -5.00 -25.34 -0.45
C ILE A 165 -5.80 -24.04 -0.46
N LEU A 166 -5.13 -22.89 -0.51
CA LEU A 166 -5.81 -21.59 -0.61
C LEU A 166 -6.66 -21.49 -1.87
N THR A 167 -6.20 -22.02 -3.00
CA THR A 167 -6.95 -21.97 -4.26
C THR A 167 -8.21 -22.83 -4.22
N VAL A 168 -8.14 -24.02 -3.63
CA VAL A 168 -9.29 -24.90 -3.43
C VAL A 168 -10.30 -24.24 -2.48
N ALA A 169 -9.85 -23.73 -1.33
CA ALA A 169 -10.70 -22.99 -0.40
C ALA A 169 -11.35 -21.77 -1.07
N ASN A 170 -10.56 -21.00 -1.82
CA ASN A 170 -11.07 -19.83 -2.53
C ASN A 170 -12.14 -20.18 -3.56
N LYS A 171 -12.00 -21.29 -4.29
CA LYS A 171 -13.06 -21.78 -5.19
C LYS A 171 -14.30 -22.24 -4.42
N LYS A 172 -14.13 -22.97 -3.32
CA LYS A 172 -15.22 -23.45 -2.46
C LYS A 172 -16.09 -22.29 -1.95
N TYR A 173 -15.48 -21.19 -1.52
CA TYR A 173 -16.19 -20.02 -1.00
C TYR A 173 -16.33 -18.88 -2.02
N SER A 174 -16.59 -19.18 -3.29
CA SER A 174 -16.93 -18.18 -4.32
C SER A 174 -15.95 -16.99 -4.41
N LEU A 175 -14.66 -17.29 -4.32
CA LEU A 175 -13.54 -16.35 -4.36
C LEU A 175 -13.43 -15.40 -3.16
N LEU A 176 -14.14 -15.65 -2.06
CA LEU A 176 -14.12 -14.80 -0.87
C LEU A 176 -12.83 -14.92 -0.06
N VAL A 177 -12.22 -16.11 0.01
CA VAL A 177 -11.02 -16.36 0.86
C VAL A 177 -9.89 -15.40 0.52
N LYS A 178 -9.47 -15.33 -0.75
CA LYS A 178 -8.38 -14.44 -1.18
C LYS A 178 -8.76 -12.96 -1.08
N LYS A 179 -10.05 -12.61 -1.24
CA LYS A 179 -10.52 -11.23 -1.05
C LYS A 179 -10.43 -10.81 0.41
N MET A 180 -10.86 -11.67 1.34
CA MET A 180 -10.76 -11.40 2.78
C MET A 180 -9.31 -11.37 3.26
N ALA A 181 -8.42 -12.23 2.74
CA ALA A 181 -6.99 -12.16 3.02
C ALA A 181 -6.40 -10.80 2.61
N LYS A 182 -6.77 -10.27 1.45
CA LYS A 182 -6.36 -8.93 1.01
C LYS A 182 -6.88 -7.82 1.92
N MET A 183 -8.15 -7.89 2.30
CA MET A 183 -8.75 -6.91 3.23
C MET A 183 -8.10 -6.97 4.61
N MET A 184 -7.82 -8.16 5.13
CA MET A 184 -7.13 -8.36 6.40
C MET A 184 -5.69 -7.84 6.36
N ARG A 185 -4.99 -7.97 5.22
CA ARG A 185 -3.67 -7.34 5.02
C ARG A 185 -3.75 -5.81 5.05
N ALA A 186 -4.80 -5.22 4.47
CA ALA A 186 -5.01 -3.78 4.49
C ALA A 186 -5.21 -3.28 5.94
N TRP A 187 -6.06 -3.97 6.70
CA TRP A 187 -6.25 -3.71 8.13
C TRP A 187 -4.96 -3.89 8.94
N ASN A 188 -4.21 -4.97 8.68
CA ASN A 188 -2.94 -5.28 9.35
C ASN A 188 -1.92 -4.15 9.19
N SER A 189 -1.83 -3.61 7.96
CA SER A 189 -0.95 -2.47 7.63
C SER A 189 -1.45 -1.18 8.28
N GLU A 190 -2.70 -0.80 8.04
CA GLU A 190 -3.27 0.47 8.52
C GLU A 190 -3.21 0.58 10.05
N ASN A 191 -3.54 -0.51 10.75
CA ASN A 191 -3.62 -0.51 12.21
C ASN A 191 -2.34 -1.03 12.87
N ASN A 192 -1.24 -1.17 12.11
CA ASN A 192 0.06 -1.63 12.58
C ASN A 192 -0.03 -2.91 13.45
N VAL A 193 -0.85 -3.87 13.02
CA VAL A 193 -1.21 -5.04 13.86
C VAL A 193 -0.01 -5.98 14.01
N GLY A 194 0.81 -6.12 12.97
CA GLY A 194 2.08 -6.84 13.04
C GLY A 194 1.98 -8.36 12.79
N LEU A 195 0.90 -8.82 12.16
CA LEU A 195 0.79 -10.21 11.70
C LEU A 195 1.62 -10.41 10.43
N HIS A 196 2.35 -11.53 10.38
CA HIS A 196 3.06 -11.96 9.18
C HIS A 196 2.06 -12.45 8.12
N GLY A 197 2.45 -12.39 6.84
CA GLY A 197 1.58 -12.75 5.72
C GLY A 197 1.04 -14.18 5.81
N ILE A 198 1.89 -15.13 6.20
CA ILE A 198 1.48 -16.52 6.39
C ILE A 198 0.46 -16.68 7.53
N THR A 199 0.64 -15.95 8.64
CA THR A 199 -0.31 -15.93 9.76
C THR A 199 -1.68 -15.42 9.31
N ILE A 200 -1.72 -14.38 8.46
CA ILE A 200 -2.98 -13.84 7.92
C ILE A 200 -3.68 -14.88 7.04
N ASP A 201 -2.95 -15.50 6.11
CA ASP A 201 -3.54 -16.46 5.18
C ASP A 201 -4.05 -17.71 5.94
N SER A 202 -3.31 -18.19 6.95
CA SER A 202 -3.75 -19.25 7.87
C SER A 202 -4.99 -18.86 8.67
N LEU A 203 -5.01 -17.69 9.33
CA LEU A 203 -6.17 -17.24 10.11
C LEU A 203 -7.43 -17.13 9.25
N ILE A 204 -7.31 -16.61 8.02
CA ILE A 204 -8.42 -16.54 7.09
C ILE A 204 -8.90 -17.93 6.69
N TYR A 205 -7.99 -18.84 6.35
CA TYR A 205 -8.36 -20.22 6.03
C TYR A 205 -9.08 -20.90 7.20
N THR A 206 -8.55 -20.77 8.42
CA THR A 206 -9.16 -21.27 9.65
C THR A 206 -10.54 -20.67 9.90
N PHE A 207 -10.72 -19.36 9.72
CA PHE A 207 -12.01 -18.69 9.84
C PHE A 207 -13.06 -19.32 8.90
N PHE A 208 -12.74 -19.45 7.61
CA PHE A 208 -13.67 -20.01 6.62
C PHE A 208 -14.00 -21.48 6.88
N ASN A 209 -13.08 -22.25 7.47
CA ASN A 209 -13.31 -23.66 7.81
C ASN A 209 -14.09 -23.85 9.13
N ASN A 210 -13.98 -22.91 10.06
CA ASN A 210 -14.66 -22.97 11.35
C ASN A 210 -16.08 -22.37 11.33
N GLN A 211 -16.40 -21.57 10.31
CA GLN A 211 -17.66 -20.83 10.23
C GLN A 211 -18.55 -21.31 9.08
N SER A 212 -19.86 -21.30 9.33
CA SER A 212 -20.87 -21.44 8.29
C SER A 212 -21.09 -20.08 7.61
N ILE A 213 -20.34 -19.82 6.54
CA ILE A 213 -20.38 -18.52 5.84
C ILE A 213 -21.63 -18.40 4.97
N CYS A 214 -22.52 -17.47 5.33
CA CYS A 214 -23.58 -16.95 4.47
C CYS A 214 -23.20 -15.54 4.01
N PHE A 215 -22.86 -15.37 2.74
CA PHE A 215 -22.35 -14.08 2.25
C PHE A 215 -23.49 -13.09 1.98
N GLU A 216 -23.65 -12.12 2.88
CA GLU A 216 -24.63 -11.02 2.75
C GLU A 216 -24.00 -9.72 2.25
N GLY A 217 -22.69 -9.56 2.43
CA GLY A 217 -21.93 -8.38 2.08
C GLY A 217 -20.56 -8.40 2.74
N PHE A 218 -19.60 -7.63 2.20
CA PHE A 218 -18.27 -7.52 2.78
C PHE A 218 -18.26 -6.74 4.10
N ASP A 219 -19.25 -5.89 4.34
CA ASP A 219 -19.45 -5.21 5.62
C ASP A 219 -19.75 -6.20 6.75
N ILE A 220 -20.74 -7.08 6.54
CA ILE A 220 -21.11 -8.14 7.49
C ILE A 220 -19.97 -9.16 7.63
N LEU A 221 -19.42 -9.65 6.52
CA LEU A 221 -18.34 -10.63 6.57
C LEU A 221 -17.07 -10.10 7.26
N SER A 222 -16.77 -8.80 7.14
CA SER A 222 -15.66 -8.17 7.87
C SER A 222 -15.94 -8.10 9.37
N LYS A 223 -17.16 -7.75 9.77
CA LYS A 223 -17.57 -7.78 11.17
C LYS A 223 -17.44 -9.19 11.75
N ASP A 224 -17.95 -10.19 11.05
CA ASP A 224 -17.91 -11.60 11.50
C ASP A 224 -16.47 -12.10 11.62
N LEU A 225 -15.59 -11.72 10.69
CA LEU A 225 -14.16 -12.04 10.78
C LEU A 225 -13.53 -11.43 12.03
N PHE A 226 -13.78 -10.16 12.34
CA PHE A 226 -13.18 -9.51 13.50
C PHE A 226 -13.77 -10.02 14.82
N ASP A 227 -15.07 -10.35 14.86
CA ASP A 227 -15.69 -11.02 16.01
C ASP A 227 -15.10 -12.41 16.24
N TRP A 228 -14.95 -13.20 15.18
CA TRP A 228 -14.31 -14.50 15.27
C TRP A 228 -12.86 -14.38 15.74
N LEU A 229 -12.08 -13.45 15.17
CA LEU A 229 -10.67 -13.26 15.52
C LEU A 229 -10.51 -12.82 16.98
N GLU A 230 -11.38 -11.92 17.46
CA GLU A 230 -11.43 -11.51 18.86
C GLU A 230 -11.63 -12.73 19.78
N ASN A 231 -12.63 -13.57 19.47
CA ASN A 231 -12.96 -14.75 20.27
C ASN A 231 -11.90 -15.85 20.18
N TYR A 232 -11.32 -16.06 18.99
CA TYR A 232 -10.25 -17.04 18.75
C TYR A 232 -9.05 -16.75 19.65
N LEU A 233 -8.64 -15.48 19.75
CA LEU A 233 -7.50 -15.02 20.53
C LEU A 233 -7.78 -14.87 22.04
N LEU A 234 -8.98 -15.25 22.52
CA LEU A 234 -9.20 -15.43 23.96
C LEU A 234 -8.53 -16.70 24.50
N THR A 235 -8.39 -17.72 23.64
CA THR A 235 -7.89 -19.04 24.04
C THR A 235 -6.69 -19.51 23.24
N GLN A 236 -6.48 -18.97 22.03
CA GLN A 236 -5.41 -19.37 21.14
C GLN A 236 -4.34 -18.28 21.06
N SER A 237 -3.07 -18.69 21.07
CA SER A 237 -1.89 -17.84 20.84
C SER A 237 -1.12 -18.24 19.58
N SER A 238 -1.65 -19.17 18.79
CA SER A 238 -1.08 -19.64 17.54
C SER A 238 -2.19 -20.01 16.56
N VAL A 239 -1.81 -20.21 15.29
CA VAL A 239 -2.68 -20.76 14.25
C VAL A 239 -1.94 -21.85 13.48
N VAL A 240 -2.64 -22.88 13.05
CA VAL A 240 -2.05 -23.97 12.25
C VAL A 240 -1.70 -23.43 10.85
N ALA A 241 -0.53 -23.84 10.31
CA ALA A 241 -0.15 -23.57 8.93
C ALA A 241 -1.18 -24.18 7.95
N LEU A 242 -1.25 -23.67 6.71
CA LEU A 242 -2.28 -24.07 5.74
C LEU A 242 -2.27 -25.57 5.42
N ASP A 243 -1.09 -26.17 5.41
CA ASP A 243 -0.83 -27.58 5.12
C ASP A 243 -0.83 -28.48 6.36
N ASP A 244 -1.26 -27.94 7.51
CA ASP A 244 -1.29 -28.61 8.81
C ASP A 244 0.08 -29.12 9.32
N SER A 245 1.19 -28.62 8.76
CA SER A 245 2.53 -29.14 9.07
C SER A 245 3.14 -28.59 10.37
N TYR A 246 2.76 -27.39 10.81
CA TYR A 246 3.23 -26.76 12.05
C TYR A 246 2.26 -25.69 12.58
N ASN A 247 2.53 -25.18 13.79
CA ASN A 247 1.83 -24.05 14.38
C ASN A 247 2.64 -22.76 14.24
N ILE A 248 1.99 -21.69 13.79
CA ILE A 248 2.55 -20.34 13.68
C ILE A 248 2.19 -19.57 14.95
N GLU A 249 3.20 -19.23 15.76
CA GLU A 249 3.00 -18.40 16.95
C GLU A 249 2.60 -16.97 16.59
N ILE A 250 1.62 -16.43 17.32
CA ILE A 250 1.20 -15.03 17.22
C ILE A 250 1.96 -14.28 18.31
N LYS A 251 2.89 -13.41 17.91
CA LYS A 251 3.85 -12.75 18.82
C LYS A 251 3.21 -11.94 19.95
N ASP A 252 2.05 -11.32 19.70
CA ASP A 252 1.30 -10.52 20.68
C ASP A 252 -0.22 -10.70 20.49
N PRO A 253 -0.78 -11.84 20.94
CA PRO A 253 -2.17 -12.17 20.66
C PRO A 253 -3.15 -11.23 21.36
N GLU A 254 -2.77 -10.63 22.50
CA GLU A 254 -3.63 -9.68 23.23
C GLU A 254 -3.76 -8.35 22.49
N SER A 255 -2.66 -7.82 21.94
CA SER A 255 -2.68 -6.62 21.11
C SER A 255 -3.49 -6.85 19.83
N VAL A 256 -3.28 -7.99 19.14
CA VAL A 256 -4.06 -8.36 17.95
C VAL A 256 -5.55 -8.44 18.29
N ARG A 257 -5.91 -9.09 19.41
CA ARG A 257 -7.30 -9.18 19.90
C ARG A 257 -7.92 -7.81 20.15
N SER A 258 -7.20 -6.92 20.84
CA SER A 258 -7.69 -5.56 21.13
C SER A 258 -7.94 -4.73 19.86
N LYS A 259 -7.08 -4.88 18.85
CA LYS A 259 -7.26 -4.26 17.54
C LYS A 259 -8.42 -4.87 16.76
N ALA A 260 -8.61 -6.19 16.84
CA ALA A 260 -9.77 -6.87 16.23
C ALA A 260 -11.09 -6.40 16.86
N HIS A 261 -11.15 -6.29 18.19
CA HIS A 261 -12.30 -5.73 18.91
C HIS A 261 -12.63 -4.30 18.45
N THR A 262 -11.61 -3.45 18.29
CA THR A 262 -11.78 -2.08 17.80
C THR A 262 -12.31 -2.07 16.36
N ALA A 263 -11.80 -2.94 15.49
CA ALA A 263 -12.25 -3.07 14.11
C ALA A 263 -13.71 -3.55 14.03
N LYS A 264 -14.10 -4.56 14.83
CA LYS A 264 -15.49 -5.01 14.97
C LYS A 264 -16.44 -3.88 15.35
N LYS A 265 -16.09 -3.08 16.37
CA LYS A 265 -16.89 -1.90 16.78
C LYS A 265 -17.02 -0.88 15.65
N ARG A 266 -15.94 -0.63 14.91
CA ARG A 266 -15.98 0.25 13.74
C ARG A 266 -16.87 -0.32 12.63
N CYS A 267 -16.86 -1.64 12.39
CA CYS A 267 -17.79 -2.26 11.45
C CYS A 267 -19.25 -1.99 11.86
N ASP A 268 -19.60 -2.19 13.14
CA ASP A 268 -20.95 -1.89 13.65
C ASP A 268 -21.33 -0.42 13.43
N CYS A 269 -20.42 0.51 13.73
CA CYS A 269 -20.65 1.94 13.49
C CYS A 269 -20.82 2.27 12.00
N ALA A 270 -20.01 1.69 11.12
CA ALA A 270 -20.09 1.93 9.68
C ALA A 270 -21.39 1.37 9.09
N ILE A 271 -21.80 0.17 9.52
CA ILE A 271 -23.08 -0.45 9.12
C ILE A 271 -24.27 0.40 9.61
N GLY A 272 -24.20 0.93 10.84
CA GLY A 272 -25.22 1.83 11.38
C GLY A 272 -25.25 3.22 10.72
N SER A 273 -24.19 3.60 10.00
CA SER A 273 -24.07 4.88 9.31
C SER A 273 -24.37 4.77 7.81
N LYS A 274 -25.06 3.71 7.35
CA LYS A 274 -25.36 3.49 5.92
C LYS A 274 -26.14 4.63 5.26
N ASP A 275 -26.91 5.38 6.02
CA ASP A 275 -27.66 6.55 5.53
C ASP A 275 -26.79 7.81 5.41
N ASP A 276 -25.52 7.76 5.82
CA ASP A 276 -24.52 8.84 5.68
C ASP A 276 -23.24 8.27 5.07
N GLN A 277 -23.14 8.35 3.73
CA GLN A 277 -22.00 7.81 2.99
C GLN A 277 -20.66 8.32 3.51
N ALA A 278 -20.51 9.62 3.75
CA ALA A 278 -19.26 10.21 4.18
C ALA A 278 -18.83 9.69 5.56
N ALA A 279 -19.78 9.53 6.48
CA ALA A 279 -19.52 8.93 7.79
C ALA A 279 -19.09 7.46 7.65
N ALA A 280 -19.82 6.67 6.85
CA ALA A 280 -19.51 5.26 6.63
C ALA A 280 -18.13 5.06 5.98
N GLU A 281 -17.80 5.83 4.93
CA GLU A 281 -16.50 5.81 4.25
C GLU A 281 -15.36 6.16 5.21
N SER A 282 -15.51 7.22 6.00
CA SER A 282 -14.52 7.63 7.00
C SER A 282 -14.24 6.52 8.02
N ILE A 283 -15.28 5.81 8.48
CA ILE A 283 -15.12 4.70 9.41
C ILE A 283 -14.46 3.49 8.72
N TRP A 284 -14.82 3.18 7.48
CA TRP A 284 -14.16 2.10 6.72
C TRP A 284 -12.69 2.39 6.42
N GLN A 285 -12.32 3.64 6.15
CA GLN A 285 -10.91 4.05 6.03
C GLN A 285 -10.13 3.86 7.34
N GLN A 286 -10.74 4.09 8.50
CA GLN A 286 -10.08 3.79 9.78
C GLN A 286 -9.83 2.28 10.00
N ILE A 287 -10.55 1.41 9.29
CA ILE A 287 -10.34 -0.04 9.34
C ILE A 287 -9.30 -0.47 8.31
N PHE A 288 -9.44 0.01 7.07
CA PHE A 288 -8.76 -0.56 5.90
C PHE A 288 -7.74 0.36 5.23
N GLY A 289 -7.64 1.60 5.67
CA GLY A 289 -6.72 2.60 5.16
C GLY A 289 -7.24 3.39 3.95
N ASP A 290 -6.36 4.23 3.42
CA ASP A 290 -6.61 5.18 2.33
C ASP A 290 -7.06 4.55 1.00
N ARG A 291 -6.77 3.26 0.80
CA ARG A 291 -7.22 2.51 -0.38
C ARG A 291 -8.71 2.23 -0.37
N PHE A 292 -9.39 2.35 0.77
CA PHE A 292 -10.85 2.32 0.81
C PHE A 292 -11.39 3.62 0.20
N PRO A 293 -12.25 3.54 -0.84
CA PRO A 293 -12.65 4.71 -1.62
C PRO A 293 -13.51 5.68 -0.83
N ILE A 294 -13.35 6.97 -1.15
CA ILE A 294 -14.31 8.04 -0.87
C ILE A 294 -14.91 8.46 -2.20
N PHE A 295 -16.24 8.43 -2.31
CA PHE A 295 -16.96 8.98 -3.46
C PHE A 295 -17.48 10.37 -3.15
N ALA A 296 -17.27 11.31 -4.08
CA ALA A 296 -17.91 12.61 -4.02
C ALA A 296 -19.43 12.46 -4.09
N SER A 297 -20.15 13.36 -3.40
CA SER A 297 -21.61 13.33 -3.40
C SER A 297 -22.20 13.71 -4.76
N ALA A 298 -23.24 13.00 -5.19
CA ALA A 298 -23.93 13.13 -6.47
C ALA A 298 -24.69 14.45 -6.57
N GLU A 299 -23.94 15.52 -6.75
CA GLU A 299 -24.31 16.66 -7.60
C GLU A 299 -23.13 16.99 -8.50
N GLU A 300 -22.67 16.02 -9.32
CA GLU A 300 -21.96 16.24 -10.58
C GLU A 300 -21.56 14.89 -11.20
N SER A 301 -22.30 14.44 -12.22
CA SER A 301 -21.76 13.60 -13.31
C SER A 301 -22.87 13.20 -14.29
N SER A 302 -23.32 14.17 -15.08
CA SER A 302 -23.43 13.89 -16.51
C SER A 302 -22.05 14.15 -17.11
N ASP A 303 -21.51 13.11 -17.74
CA ASP A 303 -20.34 13.12 -18.63
C ASP A 303 -18.92 13.20 -18.03
N LYS A 304 -18.23 12.07 -18.28
CA LYS A 304 -16.77 11.83 -18.39
C LYS A 304 -16.00 11.49 -17.12
N GLU A 305 -15.41 10.30 -17.18
CA GLU A 305 -14.23 9.80 -16.46
C GLU A 305 -13.60 10.79 -15.48
N ASN A 306 -13.93 10.68 -14.19
CA ASN A 306 -13.14 11.28 -13.12
C ASN A 306 -12.88 10.23 -12.04
N ASN A 307 -11.95 9.33 -12.35
CA ASN A 307 -11.10 8.74 -11.33
C ASN A 307 -10.18 9.90 -10.88
N PHE A 308 -10.44 10.54 -9.73
CA PHE A 308 -9.56 11.59 -9.21
C PHE A 308 -8.29 10.92 -8.69
N ASP A 309 -7.41 10.56 -9.62
CA ASP A 309 -6.00 10.29 -9.33
C ASP A 309 -5.45 11.59 -8.73
N ILE A 310 -5.46 11.69 -7.40
CA ILE A 310 -4.75 12.74 -6.67
C ILE A 310 -3.30 12.55 -7.05
N THR A 311 -2.83 13.28 -8.07
CA THR A 311 -1.47 13.22 -8.56
C THR A 311 -0.85 14.60 -8.39
N PRO A 312 0.46 14.69 -8.14
CA PRO A 312 1.15 15.97 -8.15
C PRO A 312 0.87 16.73 -9.43
N SER A 313 0.75 18.04 -9.33
CA SER A 313 0.71 18.88 -10.52
C SER A 313 2.03 18.72 -11.27
N VAL A 314 2.03 18.06 -12.42
CA VAL A 314 3.21 17.85 -13.28
C VAL A 314 3.20 18.77 -14.49
N ARG A 315 4.38 19.10 -15.03
CA ARG A 315 4.51 20.09 -16.11
C ARG A 315 3.69 19.71 -17.35
N SER A 316 3.70 18.43 -17.71
CA SER A 316 3.00 17.91 -18.89
C SER A 316 1.47 18.02 -18.81
N LYS A 317 0.91 18.11 -17.59
CA LYS A 317 -0.53 18.25 -17.32
C LYS A 317 -0.92 19.67 -16.91
N ARG A 318 -0.04 20.66 -17.12
CA ARG A 318 -0.30 22.06 -16.78
C ARG A 318 -1.56 22.58 -17.47
N VAL A 319 -2.46 23.16 -16.68
CA VAL A 319 -3.67 23.82 -17.17
C VAL A 319 -3.33 25.14 -17.87
N ASP A 320 -4.05 25.47 -18.94
CA ASP A 320 -3.89 26.73 -19.65
C ASP A 320 -4.06 27.94 -18.71
N ILE A 321 -3.17 28.92 -18.86
CA ILE A 321 -3.16 30.15 -18.07
C ILE A 321 -3.50 31.39 -18.91
N GLY A 322 -3.86 31.21 -20.18
CA GLY A 322 -4.11 32.30 -21.10
C GLY A 322 -2.93 33.28 -21.17
N SER A 323 -3.21 34.57 -20.98
CA SER A 323 -2.20 35.64 -21.04
C SER A 323 -1.49 35.93 -19.71
N ALA A 324 -1.69 35.12 -18.67
CA ALA A 324 -0.99 35.32 -17.40
C ALA A 324 0.51 34.97 -17.54
N ALA A 325 1.34 35.56 -16.68
CA ALA A 325 2.74 35.20 -16.56
C ALA A 325 2.87 33.80 -15.96
N ASP A 326 3.68 32.94 -16.59
CA ASP A 326 3.92 31.58 -16.11
C ASP A 326 4.84 31.60 -14.89
N THR A 327 4.26 31.60 -13.70
CA THR A 327 4.99 31.61 -12.43
C THR A 327 4.94 30.27 -11.68
N GLU A 328 4.31 29.26 -12.28
CA GLU A 328 4.09 27.97 -11.65
C GLU A 328 5.33 27.08 -11.79
N GLU A 329 5.71 26.43 -10.69
CA GLU A 329 6.77 25.42 -10.67
C GLU A 329 6.16 24.04 -10.50
N PHE A 330 6.85 23.02 -11.03
CA PHE A 330 6.39 21.65 -10.99
C PHE A 330 7.41 20.74 -10.28
N PRO A 331 6.96 19.74 -9.50
CA PRO A 331 7.83 18.85 -8.77
C PRO A 331 8.60 17.91 -9.69
N ASP A 332 8.06 17.54 -10.85
CA ASP A 332 8.73 16.68 -11.86
C ASP A 332 9.89 17.39 -12.58
N GLU A 333 9.93 18.72 -12.53
CA GLU A 333 11.07 19.51 -13.02
C GLU A 333 12.18 19.64 -11.96
N LYS A 334 11.86 19.35 -10.68
CA LYS A 334 12.78 19.52 -9.53
C LYS A 334 13.29 18.20 -8.95
N TRP A 335 12.45 17.16 -8.97
CA TRP A 335 12.66 15.90 -8.25
C TRP A 335 12.06 14.72 -9.01
N HIS A 336 12.54 13.52 -8.69
CA HIS A 336 11.87 12.30 -9.12
C HIS A 336 10.60 12.09 -8.27
N ILE A 337 9.52 11.61 -8.87
CA ILE A 337 8.25 11.41 -8.17
C ILE A 337 8.04 9.91 -7.93
N ASN A 338 7.96 9.50 -6.66
CA ASN A 338 7.65 8.14 -6.25
C ASN A 338 6.89 8.17 -4.91
N ILE A 339 5.61 8.54 -4.98
CA ILE A 339 4.76 8.77 -3.81
C ILE A 339 4.43 7.44 -3.14
N ARG A 340 4.70 7.34 -1.84
CA ARG A 340 4.36 6.19 -0.99
C ARG A 340 3.44 6.53 0.17
N HIS A 341 3.32 7.82 0.46
CA HIS A 341 2.56 8.33 1.60
C HIS A 341 1.68 9.50 1.15
N TRP A 342 0.38 9.37 1.37
CA TRP A 342 -0.55 10.48 1.16
C TRP A 342 -0.69 11.29 2.45
N ILE A 343 -0.66 12.61 2.31
CA ILE A 343 -0.66 13.55 3.43
C ILE A 343 -1.95 14.34 3.40
N VAL A 344 -2.69 14.28 4.50
CA VAL A 344 -3.85 15.14 4.74
C VAL A 344 -3.36 16.53 5.14
N ILE A 345 -3.86 17.56 4.46
CA ILE A 345 -3.58 18.95 4.78
C ILE A 345 -4.75 19.50 5.58
N ASP A 346 -4.51 19.85 6.83
CA ASP A 346 -5.46 20.60 7.64
C ASP A 346 -5.36 22.08 7.31
N ALA A 347 -6.51 22.74 7.21
CA ALA A 347 -6.60 24.15 6.88
C ALA A 347 -7.56 24.90 7.80
N GLU A 348 -7.04 25.89 8.52
CA GLU A 348 -7.80 26.75 9.42
C GLU A 348 -7.79 28.19 8.95
N VAL A 349 -8.93 28.87 9.07
CA VAL A 349 -9.09 30.28 8.69
C VAL A 349 -9.19 31.15 9.93
N GLU A 350 -8.46 32.26 9.93
CA GLU A 350 -8.59 33.35 10.88
C GLU A 350 -9.04 34.62 10.15
N THR A 351 -10.14 35.21 10.59
CA THR A 351 -10.69 36.42 9.97
C THR A 351 -11.36 37.30 11.03
N ASN A 352 -11.24 38.62 10.87
CA ASN A 352 -11.65 39.59 11.89
C ASN A 352 -13.15 39.49 12.23
N GLY A 353 -13.46 39.32 13.52
CA GLY A 353 -14.83 39.19 14.02
C GLY A 353 -15.41 37.78 13.90
N PHE A 354 -14.60 36.77 13.57
CA PHE A 354 -15.00 35.37 13.57
C PHE A 354 -14.02 34.56 14.42
N ARG A 355 -14.53 33.50 15.08
CA ARG A 355 -13.67 32.54 15.76
C ARG A 355 -12.86 31.77 14.71
N LYS A 356 -11.56 31.57 14.97
CA LYS A 356 -10.70 30.70 14.18
C LYS A 356 -11.32 29.29 14.10
N GLY A 357 -11.32 28.68 12.93
CA GLY A 357 -11.93 27.37 12.68
C GLY A 357 -11.53 26.82 11.31
N SER A 358 -11.89 25.57 11.03
CA SER A 358 -11.55 24.93 9.76
C SER A 358 -12.30 25.55 8.58
N ILE A 359 -11.81 25.35 7.36
CA ILE A 359 -12.53 25.72 6.13
C ILE A 359 -13.97 25.17 6.16
N LEU A 360 -14.13 23.90 6.55
CA LEU A 360 -15.43 23.24 6.64
C LEU A 360 -16.34 23.88 7.69
N ASP A 361 -15.81 24.29 8.85
CA ASP A 361 -16.61 24.98 9.87
C ASP A 361 -17.17 26.30 9.35
N PHE A 362 -16.37 27.05 8.61
CA PHE A 362 -16.79 28.31 8.00
C PHE A 362 -17.85 28.08 6.91
N ILE A 363 -17.67 27.09 6.06
CA ILE A 363 -18.64 26.73 5.01
C ILE A 363 -19.96 26.27 5.65
N LYS A 364 -19.93 25.34 6.61
CA LYS A 364 -21.13 24.82 7.29
C LYS A 364 -21.90 25.91 8.03
N LYS A 365 -21.20 26.83 8.68
CA LYS A 365 -21.83 27.83 9.55
C LYS A 365 -22.25 29.11 8.82
N TYR A 366 -21.52 29.51 7.79
CA TYR A 366 -21.71 30.81 7.13
C TYR A 366 -21.89 30.72 5.60
N SER A 367 -21.93 29.50 5.05
CA SER A 367 -22.04 29.18 3.60
C SER A 367 -20.91 29.71 2.72
N ARG A 368 -19.91 30.39 3.30
CA ARG A 368 -18.71 30.93 2.64
C ARG A 368 -17.69 31.37 3.69
N ILE A 369 -16.44 31.57 3.26
CA ILE A 369 -15.39 32.17 4.10
C ILE A 369 -15.42 33.70 3.96
N PRO A 370 -15.66 34.47 5.04
CA PRO A 370 -15.61 35.93 5.00
C PRO A 370 -14.16 36.42 4.86
N ILE A 371 -13.79 36.85 3.66
CA ILE A 371 -12.49 37.46 3.39
C ILE A 371 -12.53 38.92 3.87
N LYS A 372 -11.76 39.24 4.91
CA LYS A 372 -11.63 40.59 5.48
C LYS A 372 -10.16 41.02 5.45
N PRO A 373 -9.85 42.32 5.61
CA PRO A 373 -8.47 42.75 5.78
C PRO A 373 -7.79 41.96 6.91
N ARG A 374 -6.56 41.48 6.64
CA ARG A 374 -5.73 40.65 7.53
C ARG A 374 -6.24 39.21 7.77
N SER A 375 -7.17 38.71 6.95
CA SER A 375 -7.53 37.29 6.97
C SER A 375 -6.31 36.42 6.63
N LYS A 376 -6.17 35.29 7.32
CA LYS A 376 -5.09 34.33 7.12
C LYS A 376 -5.63 32.91 7.04
N ILE A 377 -4.95 32.08 6.28
CA ILE A 377 -5.12 30.64 6.28
C ILE A 377 -3.87 29.98 6.85
N PHE A 378 -4.09 29.00 7.72
CA PHE A 378 -3.05 28.22 8.38
C PHE A 378 -3.17 26.79 7.88
N PHE A 379 -2.11 26.32 7.23
CA PHE A 379 -1.98 24.94 6.79
C PHE A 379 -1.11 24.16 7.76
N SER A 380 -1.51 22.95 8.10
CA SER A 380 -0.69 22.01 8.85
C SER A 380 -0.81 20.60 8.31
N ILE A 381 0.26 19.84 8.47
CA ILE A 381 0.29 18.40 8.22
C ILE A 381 0.79 17.70 9.48
N HIS A 382 0.31 16.47 9.67
CA HIS A 382 0.66 15.63 10.81
C HIS A 382 1.28 14.32 10.34
N PRO A 383 2.48 14.34 9.74
CA PRO A 383 3.20 13.12 9.38
C PRO A 383 3.50 12.32 10.64
N SER A 384 3.49 10.98 10.53
CA SER A 384 3.76 10.13 11.69
C SER A 384 5.17 10.39 12.23
N SER A 385 5.33 10.32 13.56
CA SER A 385 6.63 10.57 14.21
C SER A 385 7.74 9.65 13.69
N THR A 386 7.40 8.42 13.31
CA THR A 386 8.33 7.45 12.71
C THR A 386 8.74 7.83 11.28
N MET A 387 7.83 8.40 10.50
CA MET A 387 8.09 8.85 9.12
C MET A 387 9.14 9.96 9.06
N GLY A 388 9.08 10.92 9.99
CA GLY A 388 10.06 12.00 10.07
C GLY A 388 11.46 11.56 10.50
N ILE A 389 11.56 10.55 11.38
CA ILE A 389 12.83 10.06 11.93
C ILE A 389 13.54 9.10 10.98
N VAL A 390 12.80 8.24 10.28
CA VAL A 390 13.38 7.17 9.46
C VAL A 390 13.76 7.65 8.05
N LEU A 391 13.06 8.67 7.52
CA LEU A 391 13.14 9.00 6.09
C LEU A 391 13.80 10.34 5.78
N ASP A 392 14.28 11.11 6.77
CA ASP A 392 14.91 12.43 6.59
C ASP A 392 14.17 13.32 5.57
N ILE A 393 12.94 13.72 5.93
CA ILE A 393 12.00 14.37 5.00
C ILE A 393 12.06 15.89 5.11
N GLU A 394 12.25 16.54 3.97
CA GLU A 394 12.09 17.97 3.79
C GLU A 394 10.71 18.30 3.19
N TRP A 395 9.99 19.25 3.80
CA TRP A 395 8.63 19.60 3.39
C TRP A 395 8.59 20.85 2.52
N PHE A 396 7.96 20.73 1.36
CA PHE A 396 7.78 21.82 0.40
C PHE A 396 6.29 22.05 0.15
N TRP A 397 5.90 23.31 -0.04
CA TRP A 397 4.52 23.70 -0.25
C TRP A 397 4.39 24.49 -1.55
N LYS A 398 3.29 24.25 -2.25
CA LYS A 398 2.86 25.00 -3.44
C LYS A 398 1.45 25.51 -3.23
N ILE A 399 1.24 26.79 -3.53
CA ILE A 399 -0.09 27.41 -3.51
C ILE A 399 -0.37 28.03 -4.86
N ARG A 400 -1.49 27.63 -5.46
CA ARG A 400 -1.82 27.93 -6.86
C ARG A 400 -3.25 28.48 -6.98
N ASN A 401 -3.36 29.72 -7.44
CA ASN A 401 -4.64 30.41 -7.68
C ASN A 401 -5.19 30.10 -9.07
N VAL A 402 -6.35 29.45 -9.20
CA VAL A 402 -6.89 29.01 -10.49
C VAL A 402 -8.09 29.83 -10.95
N GLY A 403 -8.51 29.63 -12.20
CA GLY A 403 -9.69 30.26 -12.79
C GLY A 403 -9.45 31.65 -13.40
N ALA A 404 -10.50 32.18 -14.04
CA ALA A 404 -10.45 33.41 -14.83
C ALA A 404 -10.01 34.63 -14.01
N THR A 405 -10.35 34.67 -12.72
CA THR A 405 -9.93 35.77 -11.83
C THR A 405 -8.42 35.80 -11.63
N ALA A 406 -7.78 34.64 -11.47
CA ALA A 406 -6.33 34.55 -11.32
C ALA A 406 -5.59 34.97 -12.60
N ILE A 407 -6.12 34.57 -13.76
CA ILE A 407 -5.57 34.95 -15.07
C ILE A 407 -5.69 36.45 -15.30
N ARG A 408 -6.90 37.01 -15.13
CA ARG A 408 -7.18 38.44 -15.33
C ARG A 408 -6.34 39.36 -14.43
N LYS A 409 -6.10 38.94 -13.17
CA LYS A 409 -5.29 39.68 -12.20
C LYS A 409 -3.79 39.37 -12.29
N ASN A 410 -3.38 38.48 -13.19
CA ASN A 410 -2.01 37.99 -13.34
C ASN A 410 -1.39 37.49 -12.03
N CYS A 411 -2.16 36.73 -11.24
CA CYS A 411 -1.79 36.29 -9.90
C CYS A 411 -1.91 34.76 -9.71
N ILE A 412 -1.53 34.00 -10.74
CA ILE A 412 -1.67 32.54 -10.78
C ILE A 412 -0.81 31.80 -9.72
N ARG A 413 0.35 32.35 -9.37
CA ARG A 413 1.32 31.80 -8.39
C ARG A 413 1.83 30.41 -8.79
N GLY A 414 1.96 29.49 -7.83
CA GLY A 414 2.38 28.11 -8.07
C GLY A 414 3.85 27.78 -7.79
N GLN A 415 4.61 28.66 -7.14
CA GLN A 415 5.99 28.35 -6.74
C GLN A 415 6.01 27.31 -5.63
N ILE A 416 7.01 26.43 -5.66
CA ILE A 416 7.28 25.40 -4.66
C ILE A 416 8.37 25.91 -3.72
N LYS A 417 8.03 26.10 -2.44
CA LYS A 417 8.94 26.65 -1.42
C LYS A 417 9.07 25.72 -0.23
N LYS A 418 10.29 25.65 0.33
CA LYS A 418 10.59 24.86 1.53
C LYS A 418 9.98 25.53 2.77
N TYR A 419 9.23 24.76 3.54
CA TYR A 419 8.75 25.13 4.87
C TYR A 419 8.89 23.92 5.80
N GLY A 420 8.25 23.97 6.96
CA GLY A 420 8.11 22.80 7.84
C GLY A 420 6.77 22.08 7.61
N THR A 421 6.29 21.43 8.66
CA THR A 421 4.95 20.82 8.71
C THR A 421 3.80 21.82 8.82
N LYS A 422 4.11 23.12 8.85
CA LYS A 422 3.14 24.21 8.92
C LYS A 422 3.50 25.29 7.93
N HIS A 423 2.48 25.88 7.32
CA HIS A 423 2.58 27.05 6.46
C HIS A 423 1.45 28.02 6.77
N THR A 424 1.69 29.32 6.62
CA THR A 424 0.68 30.35 6.86
C THR A 424 0.70 31.34 5.72
N GLU A 425 -0.48 31.69 5.24
CA GLU A 425 -0.63 32.54 4.08
C GLU A 425 -1.70 33.62 4.30
N PRO A 426 -1.45 34.88 3.88
CA PRO A 426 -2.50 35.89 3.87
C PRO A 426 -3.53 35.59 2.78
N ILE A 427 -4.81 35.79 3.09
CA ILE A 427 -5.90 35.64 2.13
C ILE A 427 -6.05 36.95 1.34
N GLU A 428 -5.32 37.07 0.23
CA GLU A 428 -5.32 38.25 -0.66
C GLU A 428 -6.08 38.01 -1.97
N PHE A 429 -6.43 36.76 -2.25
CA PHE A 429 -7.11 36.34 -3.47
C PHE A 429 -8.52 35.82 -3.18
N GLU A 430 -9.48 36.27 -3.98
CA GLU A 430 -10.87 35.80 -3.97
C GLU A 430 -11.11 35.02 -5.27
N GLY A 431 -11.06 33.69 -5.15
CA GLY A 431 -11.29 32.71 -6.20
C GLY A 431 -10.83 31.31 -5.79
N PRO A 432 -11.11 30.29 -6.61
CA PRO A 432 -10.64 28.93 -6.37
C PRO A 432 -9.11 28.88 -6.38
N HIS A 433 -8.51 28.16 -5.44
CA HIS A 433 -7.09 27.88 -5.43
C HIS A 433 -6.85 26.57 -4.67
N TYR A 434 -5.69 25.97 -4.89
CA TYR A 434 -5.31 24.73 -4.22
C TYR A 434 -3.95 24.84 -3.56
N VAL A 435 -3.71 23.98 -2.59
CA VAL A 435 -2.43 23.78 -1.95
C VAL A 435 -1.95 22.35 -2.20
N GLU A 436 -0.68 22.20 -2.54
CA GLU A 436 0.01 20.92 -2.58
C GLU A 436 1.18 20.94 -1.59
N VAL A 437 1.43 19.80 -0.95
CA VAL A 437 2.57 19.58 -0.06
C VAL A 437 3.37 18.38 -0.56
N TYR A 438 4.70 18.50 -0.55
CA TYR A 438 5.62 17.48 -1.00
C TYR A 438 6.61 17.16 0.11
N GLY A 439 6.66 15.89 0.54
CA GLY A 439 7.73 15.37 1.37
C GLY A 439 8.83 14.79 0.49
N VAL A 440 9.98 15.46 0.49
CA VAL A 440 11.13 15.10 -0.34
C VAL A 440 12.20 14.47 0.53
N SER A 441 12.68 13.30 0.13
CA SER A 441 13.84 12.63 0.73
C SER A 441 14.81 12.28 -0.37
N HIS A 442 16.09 12.66 -0.21
CA HIS A 442 17.17 12.35 -1.16
C HIS A 442 16.84 12.69 -2.64
N GLY A 443 16.14 13.81 -2.89
CA GLY A 443 15.78 14.24 -4.24
C GLY A 443 14.58 13.52 -4.87
N VAL A 444 13.82 12.75 -4.07
CA VAL A 444 12.62 12.03 -4.48
C VAL A 444 11.41 12.51 -3.67
N VAL A 445 10.31 12.83 -4.33
CA VAL A 445 9.01 13.08 -3.68
C VAL A 445 8.43 11.74 -3.24
N ILE A 446 8.44 11.49 -1.95
CA ILE A 446 7.94 10.23 -1.33
C ILE A 446 6.60 10.41 -0.61
N ALA A 447 6.24 11.65 -0.30
CA ALA A 447 4.97 11.98 0.32
C ALA A 447 4.27 13.12 -0.42
N PHE A 448 2.96 13.05 -0.56
CA PHE A 448 2.19 14.08 -1.25
C PHE A 448 0.83 14.30 -0.62
N GLY A 449 0.42 15.55 -0.53
CA GLY A 449 -0.94 15.93 -0.18
C GLY A 449 -1.42 17.05 -1.10
N ARG A 450 -2.73 17.05 -1.38
CA ARG A 450 -3.40 18.14 -2.09
C ARG A 450 -4.70 18.48 -1.38
N ALA A 451 -4.98 19.77 -1.21
CA ALA A 451 -6.25 20.25 -0.74
C ALA A 451 -6.72 21.43 -1.59
N GLU A 452 -7.98 21.38 -2.01
CA GLU A 452 -8.65 22.51 -2.63
C GLU A 452 -9.08 23.51 -1.54
N VAL A 453 -8.84 24.78 -1.79
CA VAL A 453 -9.08 25.87 -0.83
C VAL A 453 -10.03 26.87 -1.49
N PRO A 454 -11.35 26.70 -1.32
CA PRO A 454 -12.31 27.60 -1.92
C PRO A 454 -12.37 28.92 -1.11
N LEU A 455 -11.83 30.00 -1.66
CA LEU A 455 -11.93 31.33 -1.06
C LEU A 455 -12.77 32.23 -1.96
N GLY A 456 -13.92 32.71 -1.47
CA GLY A 456 -14.70 33.75 -2.16
C GLY A 456 -16.19 33.46 -2.34
N THR A 457 -16.76 34.15 -3.33
CA THR A 457 -18.21 34.30 -3.56
C THR A 457 -18.85 33.26 -4.46
N GLU A 458 -18.07 32.38 -5.09
CA GLU A 458 -18.63 31.22 -5.79
C GLU A 458 -19.19 30.27 -4.74
N ARG A 459 -20.51 30.03 -4.80
CA ARG A 459 -21.12 28.93 -4.04
C ARG A 459 -20.39 27.67 -4.48
N ILE A 460 -19.73 27.01 -3.56
CA ILE A 460 -19.35 25.61 -3.72
C ILE A 460 -20.70 24.89 -3.80
N VAL A 461 -21.13 24.57 -5.02
CA VAL A 461 -22.30 23.72 -5.26
C VAL A 461 -21.86 22.31 -4.93
#